data_AF-A0A524LSI9-F1
#
_entry.id   AF-A0A524LSI9-F1
#
_cell.length_a   1.000
_cell.length_b   1.000
_cell.length_c   1.000
_cell.angle_alpha   90.00
_cell.angle_beta   90.00
_cell.angle_gamma   90.00
#
_symmetry.space_group_name_H-M   'P 1'
#
loop_
_entity.id
_entity.type
_entity.pdbx_description
1 polymer ?
#
loop_
_entity_poly.entity_id
_entity_poly.type
_entity_poly.pdbx_seq_one_letter_code
_entity_poly.pdbx_strand_id
1 'polypeptide(L)'
;RVFCARTADGGLSWQLLSWIGPEPNGFSIMPSTVRISDNVFLTATRCRDGEKRWIETYRSGDGGKNWQFVNKPVNDLGEGNPPSMIKLNDGRLCLTYGYRAEPFSIQAKLSRDNGDTWGEAIMLREDGAGRDIGYTRTIQRPDGKIVTLYYFHDSTTPEGYIAATIWDADQY
;
A
#
# COMPACT_ATOMS: atom_id res chain seq x y z
N ARG A 1 12.53 7.25 9.20
CA ARG A 1 11.75 7.66 8.00
C ARG A 1 12.19 6.87 6.76
N VAL A 2 11.46 6.97 5.64
CA VAL A 2 11.82 6.37 4.33
C VAL A 2 12.59 7.36 3.42
N PHE A 3 13.32 6.85 2.42
CA PHE A 3 14.04 7.64 1.42
C PHE A 3 13.73 7.20 -0.01
N CYS A 4 14.00 8.10 -0.96
CA CYS A 4 13.99 7.82 -2.40
C CYS A 4 15.43 7.65 -2.89
N ALA A 5 15.70 6.54 -3.57
CA ALA A 5 16.94 6.33 -4.30
C ALA A 5 16.65 6.00 -5.76
N ARG A 6 17.60 6.33 -6.65
CA ARG A 6 17.49 6.13 -8.08
C ARG A 6 18.67 5.34 -8.61
N THR A 7 18.39 4.43 -9.54
CA THR A 7 19.36 3.82 -10.44
C THR A 7 19.11 4.31 -11.87
N ALA A 8 20.16 4.41 -12.66
CA ALA A 8 20.10 4.67 -14.12
C ALA A 8 20.77 3.55 -14.94
N ASP A 9 21.19 2.48 -14.28
CA ASP A 9 22.06 1.42 -14.83
C ASP A 9 21.51 0.01 -14.53
N GLY A 10 20.19 -0.11 -14.36
CA GLY A 10 19.54 -1.40 -14.11
C GLY A 10 19.75 -1.95 -12.70
N GLY A 11 20.11 -1.10 -11.73
CA GLY A 11 20.25 -1.46 -10.31
C GLY A 11 21.68 -1.77 -9.87
N LEU A 12 22.69 -1.53 -10.73
CA LEU A 12 24.10 -1.71 -10.39
C LEU A 12 24.59 -0.66 -9.41
N SER A 13 24.15 0.59 -9.57
CA SER A 13 24.44 1.70 -8.66
C SER A 13 23.18 2.46 -8.26
N TRP A 14 23.24 3.05 -7.06
CA TRP A 14 22.12 3.76 -6.45
C TRP A 14 22.57 5.12 -5.91
N GLN A 15 21.84 6.15 -6.29
CA GLN A 15 21.99 7.50 -5.75
C GLN A 15 20.83 7.79 -4.79
N LEU A 16 21.16 8.20 -3.56
CA LEU A 16 20.17 8.81 -2.66
C LEU A 16 19.69 10.13 -3.28
N LEU A 17 18.38 10.26 -3.53
CA LEU A 17 17.79 11.48 -4.08
C LEU A 17 17.26 12.40 -2.97
N SER A 18 16.47 11.84 -2.06
CA SER A 18 15.77 12.62 -1.04
C SER A 18 15.25 11.75 0.09
N TRP A 19 14.94 12.38 1.21
CA TRP A 19 14.11 11.79 2.26
C TRP A 19 12.63 12.02 1.96
N ILE A 20 11.78 11.06 2.30
CA ILE A 20 10.33 11.17 2.15
C ILE A 20 9.74 11.47 3.52
N GLY A 21 9.25 12.70 3.69
CA GLY A 21 8.68 13.18 4.94
C GLY A 21 9.71 13.51 6.04
N PRO A 22 9.25 14.09 7.16
CA PRO A 22 10.07 14.34 8.33
C PRO A 22 10.50 13.04 9.04
N GLU A 23 11.43 13.13 9.99
CA GLU A 23 11.71 12.00 10.88
C GLU A 23 10.50 11.76 11.82
N PRO A 24 9.89 10.56 11.81
CA PRO A 24 8.78 10.26 12.71
C PRO A 24 9.25 9.96 14.14
N ASN A 25 8.39 10.19 15.13
CA ASN A 25 8.65 9.76 16.52
C ASN A 25 8.76 8.24 16.65
N GLY A 26 7.86 7.51 15.97
CA GLY A 26 7.90 6.05 15.88
C GLY A 26 8.60 5.62 14.59
N PHE A 27 7.83 5.07 13.65
CA PHE A 27 8.39 4.67 12.36
C PHE A 27 7.49 5.03 11.19
N SER A 28 8.13 5.18 10.03
CA SER A 28 7.54 5.16 8.69
C SER A 28 8.44 4.26 7.86
N ILE A 29 7.91 3.12 7.41
CA ILE A 29 8.66 2.02 6.77
C ILE A 29 7.84 1.36 5.68
N MET A 30 8.48 0.45 4.94
CA MET A 30 7.85 -0.42 3.93
C MET A 30 7.02 0.36 2.90
N PRO A 31 7.66 1.25 2.13
CA PRO A 31 6.96 2.08 1.17
C PRO A 31 6.43 1.26 -0.02
N SER A 32 5.34 1.74 -0.61
CA SER A 32 4.88 1.31 -1.93
C SER A 32 4.60 2.54 -2.79
N THR A 33 5.23 2.61 -3.95
CA THR A 33 5.22 3.79 -4.82
C THR A 33 4.62 3.47 -6.18
N VAL A 34 3.78 4.37 -6.69
CA VAL A 34 3.27 4.37 -8.06
C VAL A 34 3.74 5.61 -8.79
N ARG A 35 4.00 5.46 -10.10
CA ARG A 35 4.23 6.58 -11.02
C ARG A 35 2.88 7.04 -11.57
N ILE A 36 2.49 8.28 -11.24
CA ILE A 36 1.28 8.90 -11.76
C ILE A 36 1.50 9.40 -13.19
N SER A 37 2.63 10.08 -13.42
CA SER A 37 3.10 10.57 -14.73
C SER A 37 4.63 10.65 -14.72
N ASP A 38 5.25 11.22 -15.76
CA ASP A 38 6.71 11.15 -15.94
C ASP A 38 7.52 11.59 -14.72
N ASN A 39 7.14 12.69 -14.08
CA ASN A 39 7.84 13.24 -12.91
C ASN A 39 7.00 13.22 -11.63
N VAL A 40 5.80 12.64 -11.68
CA VAL A 40 4.86 12.63 -10.56
C VAL A 40 4.77 11.23 -9.97
N PHE A 41 5.09 11.11 -8.68
CA PHE A 41 5.05 9.87 -7.92
C PHE A 41 4.19 10.02 -6.68
N LEU A 42 3.50 8.96 -6.29
CA LEU A 42 2.82 8.85 -4.99
C LEU A 42 3.38 7.64 -4.25
N THR A 43 3.79 7.85 -3.00
CA THR A 43 4.32 6.79 -2.12
C THR A 43 3.42 6.67 -0.91
N ALA A 44 2.95 5.46 -0.60
CA ALA A 44 2.32 5.12 0.67
C ALA A 44 3.32 4.46 1.62
N THR A 45 3.21 4.72 2.92
CA THR A 45 4.11 4.16 3.95
C THR A 45 3.33 3.57 5.13
N ARG A 46 3.84 2.49 5.71
CA ARG A 46 3.34 1.95 6.98
C ARG A 46 3.90 2.78 8.13
N CYS A 47 3.01 3.36 8.94
CA CYS A 47 3.39 4.24 10.03
C CYS A 47 2.97 3.71 11.40
N ARG A 48 3.75 4.05 12.42
CA ARG A 48 3.40 3.87 13.83
C ARG A 48 3.92 5.04 14.65
N ASP A 49 3.10 5.48 15.60
CA ASP A 49 3.49 6.39 16.69
C ASP A 49 2.67 6.03 17.95
N GLY A 50 3.36 5.60 19.00
CA GLY A 50 2.73 4.98 20.17
C GLY A 50 1.82 3.81 19.79
N GLU A 51 0.54 3.95 20.13
CA GLU A 51 -0.52 2.99 19.81
C GLU A 51 -1.21 3.24 18.45
N LYS A 52 -0.90 4.34 17.76
CA LYS A 52 -1.51 4.64 16.46
C LYS A 52 -0.73 3.95 15.36
N ARG A 53 -1.42 3.28 14.44
CA ARG A 53 -0.84 2.57 13.30
C ARG A 53 -1.69 2.89 12.06
N TRP A 54 -1.09 3.44 11.01
CA TRP A 54 -1.83 3.98 9.85
C TRP A 54 -1.03 3.85 8.55
N ILE A 55 -1.66 4.17 7.43
CA ILE A 55 -1.00 4.39 6.13
C ILE A 55 -1.13 5.87 5.80
N GLU A 56 -0.01 6.50 5.44
CA GLU A 56 0.01 7.86 4.90
C GLU A 56 0.65 7.89 3.52
N THR A 57 0.38 8.96 2.78
CA THR A 57 0.89 9.16 1.43
C THR A 57 1.67 10.46 1.28
N TYR A 58 2.70 10.41 0.44
CA TYR A 58 3.47 11.58 0.00
C TYR A 58 3.53 11.62 -1.52
N ARG A 59 3.46 12.82 -2.09
CA ARG A 59 3.58 13.08 -3.53
C ARG A 59 4.86 13.83 -3.84
N SER A 60 5.54 13.40 -4.89
CA SER A 60 6.59 14.16 -5.55
C SER A 60 6.09 14.60 -6.92
N GLY A 61 6.33 15.87 -7.29
CA GLY A 61 6.03 16.40 -8.62
C GLY A 61 7.28 16.70 -9.46
N ASP A 62 8.47 16.37 -8.94
CA ASP A 62 9.77 16.79 -9.48
C ASP A 62 10.76 15.63 -9.64
N GLY A 63 10.24 14.44 -9.88
CA GLY A 63 11.07 13.27 -10.16
C GLY A 63 11.62 12.59 -8.89
N GLY A 64 10.97 12.76 -7.74
CA GLY A 64 11.39 12.20 -6.46
C GLY A 64 12.41 13.06 -5.70
N LYS A 65 12.63 14.32 -6.09
CA LYS A 65 13.59 15.22 -5.42
C LYS A 65 13.00 15.86 -4.16
N ASN A 66 11.72 16.19 -4.19
CA ASN A 66 10.98 16.69 -3.03
C ASN A 66 9.65 15.95 -2.89
N TRP A 67 9.18 15.84 -1.65
CA TRP A 67 7.97 15.11 -1.29
C TRP A 67 7.09 15.94 -0.36
N GLN A 68 5.80 15.99 -0.66
CA GLN A 68 4.78 16.68 0.12
C GLN A 68 3.79 15.67 0.69
N PHE A 69 3.44 15.83 1.97
CA PHE A 69 2.38 15.03 2.58
C PHE A 69 1.06 15.28 1.85
N VAL A 70 0.29 14.23 1.59
CA VAL A 70 -1.02 14.33 0.93
C VAL A 70 -2.12 14.01 1.94
N ASN A 71 -2.24 12.76 2.37
CA ASN A 71 -3.31 12.32 3.28
C ASN A 71 -2.97 10.99 3.98
N LYS A 72 -3.93 10.49 4.76
CA LYS A 72 -3.92 9.17 5.41
C LYS A 72 -5.06 8.31 4.86
N PRO A 73 -4.84 7.53 3.78
CA PRO A 73 -5.91 6.70 3.21
C PRO A 73 -6.49 5.69 4.21
N VAL A 74 -5.70 5.27 5.19
CA VAL A 74 -6.09 4.33 6.24
C VAL A 74 -5.62 4.88 7.58
N ASN A 75 -6.55 5.32 8.43
CA ASN A 75 -6.23 5.94 9.72
C ASN A 75 -5.98 4.94 10.85
N ASP A 76 -6.46 3.70 10.70
CA ASP A 76 -6.27 2.60 11.64
C ASP A 76 -6.00 1.30 10.87
N LEU A 77 -4.99 0.55 11.29
CA LEU A 77 -4.57 -0.72 10.71
C LEU A 77 -4.66 -1.89 11.71
N GLY A 78 -5.23 -1.69 12.90
CA GLY A 78 -4.99 -2.59 14.01
C GLY A 78 -3.50 -2.64 14.32
N GLU A 79 -2.88 -3.81 14.34
CA GLU A 79 -1.43 -3.99 14.60
C GLU A 79 -0.49 -3.66 13.41
N GLY A 80 -1.05 -3.20 12.28
CA GLY A 80 -0.27 -2.61 11.20
C GLY A 80 0.23 -3.60 10.14
N ASN A 81 0.01 -3.28 8.87
CA ASN A 81 0.50 -4.02 7.70
C ASN A 81 1.06 -3.04 6.65
N PRO A 82 2.05 -3.45 5.82
CA PRO A 82 2.53 -2.59 4.74
C PRO A 82 1.50 -2.37 3.62
N PRO A 83 1.49 -1.18 3.00
CA PRO A 83 0.71 -0.92 1.78
C PRO A 83 1.29 -1.67 0.57
N SER A 84 0.43 -2.00 -0.39
CA SER A 84 0.80 -2.28 -1.77
C SER A 84 -0.08 -1.45 -2.69
N MET A 85 0.53 -0.71 -3.60
CA MET A 85 -0.18 0.21 -4.48
C MET A 85 0.15 -0.06 -5.94
N ILE A 86 -0.88 -0.03 -6.79
CA ILE A 86 -0.74 -0.05 -8.25
C ILE A 86 -1.58 1.04 -8.90
N LYS A 87 -1.19 1.45 -10.10
CA LYS A 87 -2.04 2.24 -11.00
C LYS A 87 -2.75 1.26 -11.94
N LEU A 88 -4.07 1.29 -11.96
CA LEU A 88 -4.90 0.48 -12.85
C LEU A 88 -4.86 1.05 -14.27
N ASN A 89 -5.23 0.21 -15.24
CA ASN A 89 -5.24 0.53 -16.67
C ASN A 89 -6.16 1.71 -17.02
N ASP A 90 -7.22 1.92 -16.24
CA ASP A 90 -8.15 3.06 -16.39
C ASP A 90 -7.68 4.34 -15.65
N GLY A 91 -6.52 4.29 -15.03
CA GLY A 91 -5.90 5.42 -14.34
C GLY A 91 -6.20 5.51 -12.84
N ARG A 92 -7.14 4.73 -12.29
CA ARG A 92 -7.38 4.67 -10.84
C ARG A 92 -6.14 4.17 -10.10
N LEU A 93 -5.96 4.60 -8.85
CA LEU A 93 -4.98 3.99 -7.95
C LEU A 93 -5.67 2.96 -7.07
N CYS A 94 -5.06 1.80 -6.91
CA CYS A 94 -5.51 0.74 -6.02
C CYS A 94 -4.49 0.55 -4.91
N LEU A 95 -4.93 0.69 -3.66
CA LEU A 95 -4.15 0.45 -2.45
C LEU A 95 -4.70 -0.78 -1.75
N THR A 96 -3.89 -1.82 -1.57
CA THR A 96 -4.23 -3.03 -0.80
C THR A 96 -3.38 -3.14 0.46
N TYR A 97 -3.96 -3.69 1.52
CA TYR A 97 -3.32 -3.83 2.82
C TYR A 97 -4.01 -4.91 3.66
N GLY A 98 -3.30 -5.46 4.64
CA GLY A 98 -3.93 -6.23 5.72
C GLY A 98 -4.41 -5.31 6.85
N TYR A 99 -5.58 -5.60 7.41
CA TYR A 99 -6.08 -4.99 8.64
C TYR A 99 -5.89 -5.99 9.79
N ARG A 100 -5.04 -5.64 10.76
CA ARG A 100 -4.58 -6.55 11.82
C ARG A 100 -5.26 -6.25 13.17
N ALA A 101 -6.57 -6.06 13.12
CA ALA A 101 -7.48 -6.07 14.26
C ALA A 101 -8.74 -6.82 13.84
N GLU A 102 -9.54 -7.28 14.81
CA GLU A 102 -10.77 -8.00 14.51
C GLU A 102 -11.81 -7.09 13.81
N PRO A 103 -12.44 -7.55 12.71
CA PRO A 103 -12.19 -8.80 12.00
C PRO A 103 -10.91 -8.72 11.14
N PHE A 104 -10.00 -9.69 11.32
CA PHE A 104 -8.71 -9.74 10.63
C PHE A 104 -8.94 -9.94 9.12
N SER A 105 -8.54 -8.95 8.32
CA SER A 105 -8.98 -8.86 6.93
C SER A 105 -7.90 -8.41 5.96
N ILE A 106 -8.13 -8.69 4.68
CA ILE A 106 -7.44 -8.07 3.55
C ILE A 106 -8.41 -7.09 2.91
N GLN A 107 -7.95 -5.86 2.73
CA GLN A 107 -8.77 -4.78 2.22
C GLN A 107 -8.10 -4.07 1.05
N ALA A 108 -8.92 -3.40 0.24
CA ALA A 108 -8.47 -2.47 -0.77
C ALA A 108 -9.16 -1.11 -0.64
N LYS A 109 -8.55 -0.06 -1.20
CA LYS A 109 -9.15 1.24 -1.43
C LYS A 109 -8.80 1.71 -2.83
N LEU A 110 -9.74 2.41 -3.45
CA LEU A 110 -9.57 3.00 -4.78
C LEU A 110 -9.52 4.53 -4.69
N SER A 111 -8.68 5.12 -5.52
CA SER A 111 -8.66 6.57 -5.76
C SER A 111 -8.86 6.85 -7.25
N ARG A 112 -9.75 7.80 -7.55
CA ARG A 112 -10.05 8.26 -8.92
C ARG A 112 -9.34 9.57 -9.29
N ASP A 113 -8.60 10.16 -8.34
CA ASP A 113 -8.02 11.50 -8.42
C ASP A 113 -6.52 11.50 -8.03
N ASN A 114 -5.79 10.47 -8.46
CA ASN A 114 -4.34 10.34 -8.23
C ASN A 114 -3.92 10.40 -6.75
N GLY A 115 -4.78 9.89 -5.86
CA GLY A 115 -4.54 9.74 -4.44
C GLY A 115 -4.91 10.94 -3.58
N ASP A 116 -5.55 11.97 -4.14
CA ASP A 116 -6.05 13.12 -3.36
C ASP A 116 -7.17 12.69 -2.41
N THR A 117 -8.07 11.82 -2.86
CA THR A 117 -9.10 11.18 -2.05
C THR A 117 -9.14 9.68 -2.30
N TRP A 118 -9.68 8.94 -1.32
CA TRP A 118 -9.79 7.49 -1.35
C TRP A 118 -11.21 7.10 -0.96
N GLY A 119 -11.81 6.17 -1.71
CA GLY A 119 -13.12 5.62 -1.42
C GLY A 119 -13.14 4.74 -0.16
N GLU A 120 -14.31 4.18 0.12
CA GLU A 120 -14.52 3.23 1.21
C GLU A 120 -13.63 1.98 1.08
N ALA A 121 -13.40 1.31 2.22
CA ALA A 121 -12.67 0.05 2.22
C ALA A 121 -13.48 -1.05 1.51
N ILE A 122 -12.84 -1.71 0.56
CA ILE A 122 -13.34 -2.88 -0.14
C ILE A 122 -12.83 -4.11 0.60
N MET A 123 -13.74 -4.97 1.07
CA MET A 123 -13.38 -6.21 1.76
C MET A 123 -13.00 -7.28 0.74
N LEU A 124 -11.73 -7.72 0.76
CA LEU A 124 -11.25 -8.78 -0.14
C LEU A 124 -11.23 -10.16 0.52
N ARG A 125 -11.09 -10.17 1.85
CA ARG A 125 -11.10 -11.38 2.70
C ARG A 125 -11.26 -10.99 4.17
N GLU A 126 -12.03 -11.73 4.96
CA GLU A 126 -12.39 -11.36 6.35
C GLU A 126 -12.37 -12.51 7.37
N ASP A 127 -11.94 -13.70 6.95
CA ASP A 127 -11.89 -14.94 7.74
C ASP A 127 -10.51 -15.17 8.40
N GLY A 128 -9.76 -14.11 8.66
CA GLY A 128 -8.45 -14.21 9.30
C GLY A 128 -8.59 -14.64 10.77
N ALA A 129 -7.80 -15.62 11.20
CA ALA A 129 -7.82 -16.12 12.58
C ALA A 129 -6.85 -15.37 13.52
N GLY A 130 -6.09 -14.40 13.01
CA GLY A 130 -5.17 -13.62 13.82
C GLY A 130 -4.46 -12.52 13.05
N ARG A 131 -3.61 -11.78 13.77
CA ARG A 131 -2.86 -10.65 13.22
C ARG A 131 -1.77 -11.06 12.21
N ASP A 132 -1.39 -12.34 12.16
CA ASP A 132 -0.31 -12.80 11.29
C ASP A 132 -0.82 -13.07 9.85
N ILE A 133 -1.22 -11.97 9.19
CA ILE A 133 -1.76 -11.95 7.82
C ILE A 133 -1.24 -10.72 7.06
N GLY A 134 -1.46 -10.69 5.74
CA GLY A 134 -1.31 -9.52 4.89
C GLY A 134 -0.04 -9.54 4.04
N TYR A 135 0.73 -8.44 4.05
CA TYR A 135 1.84 -8.21 3.12
C TYR A 135 1.39 -8.36 1.67
N THR A 136 0.34 -7.62 1.34
CA THR A 136 -0.29 -7.75 0.03
C THR A 136 0.69 -7.45 -1.11
N ARG A 137 0.49 -8.11 -2.25
CA ARG A 137 1.11 -7.82 -3.54
C ARG A 137 0.05 -7.90 -4.61
N THR A 138 -0.15 -6.80 -5.32
CA THR A 138 -1.27 -6.65 -6.23
C THR A 138 -0.80 -6.40 -7.65
N ILE A 139 -1.45 -7.05 -8.62
CA ILE A 139 -1.27 -6.80 -10.06
C ILE A 139 -2.64 -6.76 -10.75
N GLN A 140 -2.75 -6.01 -11.84
CA GLN A 140 -3.90 -6.10 -12.74
C GLN A 140 -3.56 -7.04 -13.90
N ARG A 141 -4.44 -8.00 -14.17
CA ARG A 141 -4.34 -8.94 -15.28
C ARG A 141 -4.75 -8.28 -16.60
N PRO A 142 -4.36 -8.86 -17.76
CA PRO A 142 -4.78 -8.36 -19.08
C PRO A 142 -6.29 -8.32 -19.31
N ASP A 143 -7.07 -9.14 -18.60
CA ASP A 143 -8.54 -9.15 -18.66
C ASP A 143 -9.19 -8.10 -17.75
N GLY A 144 -8.40 -7.21 -17.15
CA GLY A 144 -8.86 -6.12 -16.28
C GLY A 144 -9.03 -6.52 -14.81
N LYS A 145 -9.07 -7.82 -14.48
CA LYS A 145 -9.23 -8.27 -13.09
C LYS A 145 -7.96 -8.04 -12.27
N ILE A 146 -8.15 -7.80 -10.99
CA ILE A 146 -7.06 -7.57 -10.05
C ILE A 146 -6.80 -8.85 -9.29
N VAL A 147 -5.52 -9.24 -9.16
CA VAL A 147 -5.06 -10.32 -8.28
C VAL A 147 -4.30 -9.70 -7.14
N THR A 148 -4.83 -9.84 -5.93
CA THR A 148 -4.16 -9.42 -4.69
C THR A 148 -3.69 -10.68 -3.96
N LEU A 149 -2.38 -10.93 -3.97
CA LEU A 149 -1.74 -11.99 -3.20
C LEU A 149 -1.39 -11.51 -1.80
N TYR A 150 -1.38 -12.41 -0.83
CA TYR A 150 -0.99 -12.15 0.56
C TYR A 150 -0.66 -13.46 1.26
N TYR A 151 0.09 -13.39 2.36
CA TYR A 151 0.10 -14.52 3.28
C TYR A 151 -1.07 -14.40 4.26
N PHE A 152 -1.59 -15.55 4.70
CA PHE A 152 -2.79 -15.63 5.49
C PHE A 152 -2.76 -16.80 6.46
N HIS A 153 -3.65 -16.77 7.43
CA HIS A 153 -3.94 -17.84 8.35
C HIS A 153 -5.41 -17.70 8.77
N ASP A 154 -6.15 -18.79 8.69
CA ASP A 154 -7.54 -18.89 9.12
C ASP A 154 -7.68 -20.01 10.16
N SER A 155 -8.89 -20.20 10.69
CA SER A 155 -9.12 -21.18 11.77
C SER A 155 -9.12 -22.64 11.30
N THR A 156 -8.92 -22.91 10.00
CA THR A 156 -8.99 -24.26 9.42
C THR A 156 -7.64 -24.98 9.47
N THR A 157 -6.53 -24.26 9.58
CA THR A 157 -5.17 -24.79 9.62
C THR A 157 -4.29 -24.01 10.59
N PRO A 158 -3.43 -24.68 11.39
CA PRO A 158 -2.48 -23.99 12.25
C PRO A 158 -1.34 -23.31 11.48
N GLU A 159 -1.13 -23.64 10.21
CA GLU A 159 -0.07 -23.09 9.38
C GLU A 159 -0.49 -21.82 8.62
N GLY A 160 0.46 -20.88 8.48
CA GLY A 160 0.31 -19.77 7.55
C GLY A 160 0.56 -20.22 6.10
N TYR A 161 -0.19 -19.69 5.15
CA TYR A 161 -0.12 -20.04 3.74
C TYR A 161 -0.22 -18.81 2.83
N ILE A 162 0.09 -18.96 1.55
CA ILE A 162 -0.11 -17.91 0.55
C ILE A 162 -1.47 -18.07 -0.10
N ALA A 163 -2.24 -16.99 -0.17
CA ALA A 163 -3.53 -16.94 -0.83
C ALA A 163 -3.62 -15.73 -1.77
N ALA A 164 -4.68 -15.71 -2.57
CA ALA A 164 -5.00 -14.60 -3.43
C ALA A 164 -6.50 -14.39 -3.53
N THR A 165 -6.92 -13.12 -3.61
CA THR A 165 -8.27 -12.73 -4.04
C THR A 165 -8.19 -12.23 -5.47
N ILE A 166 -9.03 -12.78 -6.36
CA ILE A 166 -9.24 -12.26 -7.72
C ILE A 166 -10.54 -11.47 -7.70
N TRP A 167 -10.48 -10.18 -8.03
CA TRP A 167 -11.61 -9.27 -7.91
C TRP A 167 -11.65 -8.26 -9.07
N ASP A 168 -12.76 -7.53 -9.15
CA ASP A 168 -13.02 -6.55 -10.20
C ASP A 168 -13.28 -5.18 -9.59
N ALA A 169 -12.48 -4.19 -9.98
CA ALA A 169 -12.61 -2.84 -9.44
C ALA A 169 -13.87 -2.12 -9.94
N ASP A 170 -14.51 -2.58 -11.02
CA ASP A 170 -15.72 -1.96 -11.55
C ASP A 170 -16.98 -2.30 -10.75
N GLN A 171 -16.87 -3.21 -9.79
CA GLN A 171 -17.93 -3.51 -8.82
C GLN A 171 -18.01 -2.48 -7.68
N TYR A 172 -17.14 -1.44 -7.68
CA TYR A 172 -16.95 -0.47 -6.60
C TYR A 172 -16.71 0.98 -7.10
#